data_AF-A0A923XV14-F1
#
_entry.id   AF-A0A923XV14-F1
#
_cell.length_a   1.000
_cell.length_b   1.000
_cell.length_c   1.000
_cell.angle_alpha   90.00
_cell.angle_beta   90.00
_cell.angle_gamma   90.00
#
_symmetry.space_group_name_H-M   'P 1'
#
loop_
_entity.id
_entity.type
_entity.pdbx_description
1 polymer ?
#
loop_
_entity_poly.entity_id
_entity_poly.type
_entity_poly.pdbx_seq_one_letter_code
_entity_poly.pdbx_strand_id
1 'polypeptide(L)'
;MKKISLAMLLTLNLTILGCNVPTTATNKNLQDNSQIQVDFITIEGTVQDPSDQPVADVNVVIKDNNKTLGNTKTDAQGKFAARVIKTFDNSYYIEANKNLLDGTFNQTLIITAGQRADFIGKDKLIKTTVASKPVPIK
;
A
#
# COMPACT_ATOMS: atom_id res chain seq x y z
N MET A 1 -61.24 28.52 42.49
CA MET A 1 -60.19 28.53 43.53
C MET A 1 -60.04 27.14 44.12
N LYS A 2 -58.81 26.77 44.52
CA LYS A 2 -58.38 25.59 45.31
C LYS A 2 -58.28 24.26 44.56
N LYS A 3 -57.27 23.41 44.75
CA LYS A 3 -55.88 23.46 45.27
C LYS A 3 -55.34 22.07 44.92
N ILE A 4 -54.12 21.96 44.41
CA ILE A 4 -53.44 20.70 44.04
C ILE A 4 -52.92 19.99 45.30
N SER A 5 -53.09 18.66 45.38
CA SER A 5 -52.31 17.68 46.17
C SER A 5 -52.99 16.30 46.13
N LEU A 6 -52.36 15.13 46.25
CA LEU A 6 -50.96 14.68 46.38
C LEU A 6 -50.97 13.13 46.43
N ALA A 7 -49.96 12.50 45.82
CA ALA A 7 -49.37 11.16 46.08
C ALA A 7 -50.23 9.88 46.05
N MET A 8 -49.75 8.87 45.30
CA MET A 8 -49.18 7.65 45.92
C MET A 8 -48.42 6.84 44.83
N LEU A 9 -47.10 6.97 44.78
CA LEU A 9 -46.22 6.05 44.04
C LEU A 9 -45.50 5.19 45.08
N LEU A 10 -45.68 3.88 44.99
CA LEU A 10 -45.10 2.89 45.88
C LEU A 10 -43.59 2.79 45.62
N THR A 11 -42.75 3.18 46.59
CA THR A 11 -41.30 3.02 46.51
C THR A 11 -40.88 1.66 47.06
N LEU A 12 -40.20 0.85 46.24
CA LEU A 12 -39.53 -0.36 46.70
C LEU A 12 -38.10 0.00 47.11
N ASN A 13 -37.83 -0.07 48.42
CA ASN A 13 -36.50 0.17 48.98
C ASN A 13 -35.59 -1.05 48.74
N LEU A 14 -34.49 -0.85 48.02
CA LEU A 14 -33.42 -1.83 47.88
C LEU A 14 -32.27 -1.43 48.81
N THR A 15 -32.13 -2.13 49.95
CA THR A 15 -30.98 -1.99 50.84
C THR A 15 -29.77 -2.71 50.24
N ILE A 16 -28.80 -1.92 49.79
CA ILE A 16 -27.45 -2.37 49.44
C ILE A 16 -26.60 -2.38 50.72
N LEU A 17 -26.17 -3.57 51.15
CA LEU A 17 -25.09 -3.75 52.12
C LEU A 17 -23.76 -3.50 51.40
N GLY A 18 -23.00 -2.52 51.91
CA GLY A 18 -21.90 -1.86 51.21
C GLY A 18 -20.55 -2.57 51.22
N CYS A 19 -19.59 -2.02 50.46
CA CYS A 19 -18.34 -1.41 50.95
C CYS A 19 -17.47 -0.94 49.76
N ASN A 20 -17.44 0.37 49.52
CA ASN A 20 -16.32 1.29 49.23
C ASN A 20 -14.92 0.66 48.94
N VAL A 21 -14.04 1.02 47.98
CA VAL A 21 -13.87 1.91 46.80
C VAL A 21 -12.61 1.33 46.06
N PRO A 22 -12.39 1.46 44.74
CA PRO A 22 -11.80 2.70 44.21
C PRO A 22 -12.36 3.10 42.84
N THR A 23 -12.45 4.40 42.63
CA THR A 23 -12.59 5.03 41.31
C THR A 23 -11.42 4.67 40.42
N THR A 24 -11.63 3.72 39.52
CA THR A 24 -11.12 3.80 38.16
C THR A 24 -12.22 3.25 37.29
N ALA A 25 -12.98 4.13 36.64
CA ALA A 25 -13.51 3.77 35.34
C ALA A 25 -12.28 3.43 34.51
N THR A 26 -11.95 2.14 34.42
CA THR A 26 -10.99 1.66 33.44
C THR A 26 -11.64 2.00 32.13
N ASN A 27 -11.18 3.09 31.51
CA ASN A 27 -11.25 3.24 30.07
C ASN A 27 -10.89 1.84 29.55
N LYS A 28 -11.83 1.17 28.87
CA LYS A 28 -11.44 0.11 27.97
C LYS A 28 -10.60 0.83 26.94
N ASN A 29 -9.32 0.99 27.27
CA ASN A 29 -8.30 1.33 26.34
C ASN A 29 -8.39 0.17 25.37
N LEU A 30 -9.03 0.40 24.24
CA LEU A 30 -8.83 -0.41 23.06
C LEU A 30 -7.40 -0.13 22.60
N GLN A 31 -6.42 -0.46 23.44
CA GLN A 31 -5.11 -0.89 23.04
C GLN A 31 -5.34 -2.30 22.52
N ASP A 32 -6.06 -2.37 21.40
CA ASP A 32 -5.75 -3.40 20.44
C ASP A 32 -4.35 -3.07 19.94
N ASN A 33 -3.37 -3.54 20.70
CA ASN A 33 -1.97 -3.55 20.35
C ASN A 33 -1.69 -4.62 19.28
N SER A 34 -2.67 -4.91 18.39
CA SER A 34 -2.43 -5.56 17.12
C SER A 34 -1.38 -4.74 16.39
N GLN A 35 -0.12 -5.12 16.58
CA GLN A 35 0.97 -4.66 15.76
C GLN A 35 0.51 -4.91 14.33
N ILE A 36 0.22 -3.85 13.60
CA ILE A 36 -0.04 -3.94 12.17
C ILE A 36 1.24 -4.55 11.60
N GLN A 37 1.22 -5.85 11.29
CA GLN A 37 2.33 -6.49 10.61
C GLN A 37 2.37 -5.90 9.20
N VAL A 38 3.24 -4.91 9.02
CA VAL A 38 3.49 -4.31 7.72
C VAL A 38 4.55 -5.16 7.04
N ASP A 39 4.10 -5.99 6.11
CA ASP A 39 4.99 -6.73 5.23
C ASP A 39 5.64 -5.79 4.21
N PHE A 40 6.91 -6.03 3.92
CA PHE A 40 7.65 -5.34 2.87
C PHE A 40 8.09 -6.32 1.81
N ILE A 41 8.12 -5.86 0.56
CA ILE A 41 8.73 -6.57 -0.56
C ILE A 41 9.81 -5.69 -1.20
N THR A 42 10.71 -6.32 -1.94
CA THR A 42 11.63 -5.65 -2.84
C THR A 42 11.15 -5.84 -4.27
N ILE A 43 10.96 -4.74 -4.99
CA ILE A 43 10.72 -4.74 -6.43
C ILE A 43 12.02 -4.39 -7.13
N GLU A 44 12.39 -5.19 -8.10
CA GLU A 44 13.62 -5.06 -8.87
C GLU A 44 13.36 -5.19 -10.37
N GLY A 45 14.25 -4.62 -11.16
CA GLY A 45 14.15 -4.67 -12.61
C GLY A 45 15.30 -3.97 -13.32
N THR A 46 15.25 -3.97 -14.64
CA THR A 46 16.18 -3.26 -15.51
C THR A 46 15.47 -2.36 -16.50
N VAL A 47 16.12 -1.28 -16.93
CA VAL A 47 15.70 -0.48 -18.07
C VAL A 47 16.78 -0.50 -19.13
N GLN A 48 16.40 -0.91 -20.33
CA GLN A 48 17.25 -0.97 -21.51
C GLN A 48 16.61 -0.19 -22.67
N ASP A 49 17.45 0.35 -23.56
CA ASP A 49 17.05 0.96 -24.82
C ASP A 49 16.71 -0.12 -25.88
N PRO A 50 16.24 0.23 -27.09
CA PRO A 50 15.92 -0.77 -28.12
C PRO A 50 17.13 -1.54 -28.66
N SER A 51 18.36 -1.09 -28.37
CA SER A 51 19.62 -1.74 -28.72
C SER A 51 20.19 -2.56 -27.55
N ASP A 52 19.36 -2.88 -26.57
CA ASP A 52 19.70 -3.60 -25.33
C ASP A 52 20.75 -2.89 -24.45
N GLN A 53 20.97 -1.58 -24.64
CA GLN A 53 21.89 -0.82 -23.80
C GLN A 53 21.21 -0.35 -22.51
N PRO A 54 21.89 -0.42 -21.35
CA PRO A 54 21.32 0.01 -20.09
C PRO A 54 21.05 1.53 -20.06
N VAL A 55 19.90 1.94 -19.52
CA VAL A 55 19.55 3.35 -19.37
C VAL A 55 19.60 3.74 -17.89
N ALA A 56 20.61 4.51 -17.53
CA ALA A 56 20.79 5.04 -16.17
C ALA A 56 19.84 6.20 -15.86
N ASP A 57 19.66 6.54 -14.58
CA ASP A 57 18.91 7.72 -14.11
C ASP A 57 17.46 7.81 -14.62
N VAL A 58 16.83 6.66 -14.86
CA VAL A 58 15.40 6.57 -15.15
C VAL A 58 14.64 6.63 -13.84
N ASN A 59 13.68 7.56 -13.72
CA ASN A 59 12.83 7.65 -12.55
C ASN A 59 11.80 6.52 -12.58
N VAL A 60 11.82 5.66 -11.56
CA VAL A 60 10.90 4.53 -11.41
C VAL A 60 9.99 4.80 -10.22
N VAL A 61 8.69 4.82 -10.45
CA VAL A 61 7.66 5.01 -9.43
C VAL A 61 6.87 3.72 -9.28
N ILE A 62 6.73 3.26 -8.05
CA ILE A 62 5.97 2.06 -7.70
C ILE A 62 4.67 2.49 -7.05
N LYS A 63 3.55 2.00 -7.57
CA LYS A 63 2.22 2.36 -7.09
C LYS A 63 1.35 1.15 -6.80
N ASP A 64 0.45 1.34 -5.84
CA ASP A 64 -0.78 0.58 -5.66
C ASP A 64 -1.91 1.43 -6.26
N ASN A 65 -2.35 1.08 -7.47
CA ASN A 65 -3.27 1.88 -8.26
C ASN A 65 -2.75 3.34 -8.39
N ASN A 66 -3.46 4.32 -7.82
CA ASN A 66 -3.09 5.74 -7.85
C ASN A 66 -2.19 6.16 -6.67
N LYS A 67 -1.93 5.27 -5.70
CA LYS A 67 -1.13 5.58 -4.51
C LYS A 67 0.33 5.22 -4.75
N THR A 68 1.21 6.21 -4.62
CA THR A 68 2.66 5.96 -4.65
C THR A 68 3.10 5.23 -3.38
N LEU A 69 3.77 4.09 -3.56
CA LEU A 69 4.36 3.30 -2.47
C LEU A 69 5.85 3.61 -2.30
N GLY A 70 6.52 4.00 -3.38
CA GLY A 70 7.94 4.36 -3.37
C GLY A 70 8.42 4.80 -4.74
N ASN A 71 9.63 5.33 -4.77
CA ASN A 71 10.32 5.72 -5.99
C ASN A 71 11.81 5.38 -5.88
N THR A 72 12.44 5.14 -7.03
CA THR A 72 13.88 4.89 -7.14
C THR A 72 14.37 5.36 -8.50
N LYS A 73 15.67 5.23 -8.74
CA LYS A 73 16.28 5.51 -10.05
C LYS A 73 17.13 4.35 -10.50
N THR A 74 17.23 4.15 -11.81
CA THR A 74 18.17 3.16 -12.35
C THR A 74 19.62 3.60 -12.16
N ASP A 75 20.48 2.64 -11.87
CA ASP A 75 21.93 2.82 -11.77
C ASP A 75 22.62 2.84 -13.16
N ALA A 76 23.95 2.93 -13.17
CA ALA A 76 24.75 2.95 -14.41
C ALA A 76 24.60 1.67 -15.27
N GLN A 77 24.14 0.57 -14.69
CA GLN A 77 23.86 -0.69 -15.37
C GLN A 77 22.36 -0.83 -15.72
N GLY A 78 21.58 0.24 -15.57
CA GLY A 78 20.15 0.27 -15.86
C GLY A 78 19.32 -0.50 -14.83
N LYS A 79 19.90 -0.94 -13.72
CA LYS A 79 19.20 -1.73 -12.69
C LYS A 79 18.54 -0.83 -11.68
N PHE A 80 17.41 -1.24 -11.13
CA PHE A 80 16.79 -0.60 -9.98
C PHE A 80 16.31 -1.62 -8.97
N ALA A 81 16.24 -1.20 -7.71
CA ALA A 81 15.57 -1.91 -6.64
C ALA A 81 14.91 -0.91 -5.69
N ALA A 82 13.75 -1.26 -5.15
CA ALA A 82 13.09 -0.47 -4.13
C ALA A 82 12.30 -1.37 -3.17
N ARG A 83 12.43 -1.07 -1.87
CA ARG A 83 11.68 -1.75 -0.82
C ARG A 83 10.38 -0.99 -0.56
N VAL A 84 9.23 -1.65 -0.73
CA VAL A 84 7.90 -1.05 -0.57
C VAL A 84 7.02 -1.91 0.31
N ILE A 85 5.94 -1.32 0.82
CA ILE A 85 4.90 -2.05 1.57
C ILE A 85 4.20 -3.02 0.61
N LYS A 86 3.99 -4.25 1.08
CA LYS A 86 3.26 -5.27 0.33
C LYS A 86 1.78 -4.90 0.20
N THR A 87 1.23 -4.94 -1.01
CA THR A 87 -0.21 -4.72 -1.25
C THR A 87 -1.01 -5.98 -0.96
N PHE A 88 -2.30 -5.83 -0.66
CA PHE A 88 -3.19 -6.95 -0.38
C PHE A 88 -3.44 -7.85 -1.60
N ASP A 89 -3.52 -7.26 -2.79
CA ASP A 89 -3.72 -7.97 -4.06
C ASP A 89 -2.40 -8.45 -4.71
N ASN A 90 -1.26 -8.19 -4.05
CA ASN A 90 0.09 -8.42 -4.55
C ASN A 90 0.36 -7.83 -5.94
N SER A 91 -0.39 -6.82 -6.39
CA SER A 91 -0.24 -6.18 -7.70
C SER A 91 0.38 -4.78 -7.57
N TYR A 92 1.26 -4.44 -8.50
CA TYR A 92 2.01 -3.19 -8.48
C TYR A 92 2.09 -2.56 -9.87
N TYR A 93 1.85 -1.26 -9.95
CA TYR A 93 2.04 -0.46 -11.15
C TYR A 93 3.43 0.17 -11.09
N ILE A 94 4.27 -0.15 -12.07
CA ILE A 94 5.65 0.33 -12.14
C ILE A 94 5.74 1.30 -13.31
N GLU A 95 5.93 2.57 -13.02
CA GLU A 95 6.08 3.63 -14.01
C GLU A 95 7.55 4.02 -14.13
N ALA A 96 8.14 3.83 -15.30
CA ALA A 96 9.51 4.21 -15.57
C ALA A 96 9.51 5.38 -16.58
N ASN A 97 10.08 6.51 -16.18
CA ASN A 97 10.09 7.75 -16.96
C ASN A 97 11.45 8.44 -16.97
N LYS A 98 11.85 8.95 -18.13
CA LYS A 98 13.05 9.76 -18.31
C LYS A 98 12.93 10.64 -19.55
N ASN A 99 13.34 11.91 -19.45
CA ASN A 99 13.57 12.72 -20.63
C ASN A 99 14.97 12.41 -21.17
N LEU A 100 15.03 12.04 -22.45
CA LEU A 100 16.24 11.77 -23.21
C LEU A 100 16.48 12.94 -24.17
N LEU A 101 17.69 13.02 -24.72
CA LEU A 101 18.04 14.08 -25.69
C LEU A 101 17.19 14.00 -26.96
N ASP A 102 16.78 12.79 -27.34
CA ASP A 102 16.05 12.49 -28.57
C ASP A 102 14.56 12.21 -28.33
N GLY A 103 14.06 12.27 -27.09
CA GLY A 103 12.66 12.01 -26.77
C GLY A 103 12.38 11.76 -25.30
N THR A 104 11.28 11.09 -24.99
CA THR A 104 10.92 10.71 -23.63
C THR A 104 10.72 9.21 -23.55
N PHE A 105 11.38 8.58 -22.58
CA PHE A 105 11.07 7.23 -22.12
C PHE A 105 9.90 7.34 -21.14
N ASN A 106 8.78 6.68 -21.43
CA ASN A 106 7.66 6.55 -20.51
C ASN A 106 6.99 5.19 -20.72
N GLN A 107 7.11 4.31 -19.73
CA GLN A 107 6.52 2.97 -19.76
C GLN A 107 5.87 2.63 -18.43
N THR A 108 4.81 1.83 -18.48
CA THR A 108 4.13 1.29 -17.30
C THR A 108 4.01 -0.22 -17.42
N LEU A 109 4.37 -0.92 -16.36
CA LEU A 109 4.16 -2.36 -16.21
C LEU A 109 3.28 -2.64 -15.01
N ILE A 110 2.52 -3.73 -15.07
CA ILE A 110 1.82 -4.29 -13.92
C ILE A 110 2.51 -5.61 -13.60
N ILE A 111 3.00 -5.74 -12.38
CA ILE A 111 3.67 -6.94 -11.90
C ILE A 111 2.97 -7.47 -10.66
N THR A 112 3.14 -8.76 -10.39
CA THR A 112 2.83 -9.36 -9.10
C THR A 112 4.07 -9.49 -8.22
N ALA A 113 3.86 -9.61 -6.90
CA ALA A 113 4.96 -9.83 -5.96
C ALA A 113 5.83 -11.03 -6.39
N GLY A 114 7.16 -10.82 -6.46
CA GLY A 114 8.13 -11.82 -6.90
C GLY A 114 8.44 -11.79 -8.40
N GLN A 115 7.71 -11.02 -9.21
CA GLN A 115 8.09 -10.74 -10.59
C GLN A 115 9.08 -9.58 -10.68
N ARG A 116 9.91 -9.61 -11.73
CA ARG A 116 10.82 -8.51 -12.08
C ARG A 116 10.12 -7.54 -13.04
N ALA A 117 10.42 -6.25 -12.92
CA ALA A 117 9.90 -5.20 -13.79
C ALA A 117 10.98 -4.75 -14.79
N ASP A 118 11.21 -5.59 -15.80
CA ASP A 118 12.18 -5.32 -16.86
C ASP A 118 11.53 -4.55 -18.02
N PHE A 119 12.08 -3.39 -18.36
CA PHE A 119 11.63 -2.53 -19.44
C PHE A 119 12.63 -2.56 -20.58
N ILE A 120 12.16 -2.86 -21.80
CA ILE A 120 12.95 -2.78 -23.02
C ILE A 120 12.32 -1.69 -23.88
N GLY A 121 13.11 -0.70 -24.26
CA GLY A 121 12.67 0.47 -25.03
C GLY A 121 12.37 0.13 -26.48
N LYS A 122 11.49 -0.81 -26.78
CA LYS A 122 11.29 -1.26 -28.18
C LYS A 122 10.75 -0.19 -29.12
N ASP A 123 10.06 0.80 -28.60
CA ASP A 123 9.59 1.92 -29.41
C ASP A 123 9.64 3.19 -28.56
N LYS A 124 10.10 4.27 -29.18
CA LYS A 124 9.75 5.61 -28.73
C LYS A 124 8.21 5.67 -28.66
N LEU A 125 7.64 5.49 -27.46
CA LEU A 125 6.23 5.67 -27.09
C LEU A 125 5.26 4.47 -27.33
N ILE A 126 4.93 3.79 -26.22
CA ILE A 126 3.67 3.06 -25.82
C ILE A 126 3.08 1.94 -26.72
N LYS A 127 3.13 0.67 -26.25
CA LYS A 127 1.92 -0.15 -25.94
C LYS A 127 2.21 -1.46 -25.18
N THR A 128 1.42 -1.67 -24.13
CA THR A 128 1.18 -2.85 -23.29
C THR A 128 1.72 -4.20 -23.80
N THR A 129 2.65 -4.80 -23.06
CA THR A 129 2.83 -6.26 -23.07
C THR A 129 2.37 -6.81 -21.73
N VAL A 130 1.21 -7.47 -21.73
CA VAL A 130 0.83 -8.37 -20.64
C VAL A 130 1.77 -9.57 -20.79
N ALA A 131 2.62 -9.85 -19.81
CA ALA A 131 3.35 -11.11 -19.79
C ALA A 131 2.31 -12.25 -19.72
N SER A 132 2.15 -12.96 -20.82
CA SER A 132 1.28 -14.12 -20.95
C SER A 132 1.71 -15.22 -19.97
N LYS A 133 0.71 -15.93 -19.43
CA LYS A 133 0.81 -17.04 -18.46
C LYS A 133 1.99 -17.99 -18.70
N PRO A 134 2.56 -18.59 -17.63
CA PRO A 134 3.59 -19.61 -17.76
C PRO A 134 3.13 -20.80 -18.61
N VAL A 135 4.00 -21.22 -19.53
CA VAL A 135 3.85 -22.41 -20.37
C VAL A 135 3.78 -23.65 -19.46
N PRO A 136 2.75 -24.51 -19.57
CA PRO A 136 2.77 -25.80 -18.89
C PRO A 136 3.90 -26.65 -19.45
N ILE A 137 4.80 -27.10 -18.58
CA ILE A 137 5.82 -28.09 -18.92
C ILE A 137 5.07 -29.42 -19.14
N LYS A 138 5.35 -30.07 -20.28
CA LYS A 138 4.73 -31.32 -20.73
C LYS A 138 4.84 -32.44 -19.72
#